data_AF-A0A8H7AR55-F1
#
_entry.id   AF-A0A8H7AR55-F1
#
_cell.length_a   1.000
_cell.length_b   1.000
_cell.length_c   1.000
_cell.angle_alpha   90.00
_cell.angle_beta   90.00
_cell.angle_gamma   90.00
#
_symmetry.space_group_name_H-M   'P 1'
#
loop_
_entity.id
_entity.type
_entity.pdbx_description
1 polymer ?
#
loop_
_entity_poly.entity_id
_entity_poly.type
_entity_poly.pdbx_seq_one_letter_code
_entity_poly.pdbx_strand_id
1 'polypeptide(L)'
;MVFRITRGEEICFSKGCDEILGVDKFMIVATLLKLPKLLADYLEIIGRQCIVCEAIVPRSTRPATLDCTHDANVCKTCLRQMIDSLIDSNKWNSLLCPQLDCREKLKLEDVQAFGSSSSYETFEERLLQRTLKDIPGYMACKRGNRLCTSGQIHLPGTSQPKMICTRCQFASCFTCKIPWHENRTCAQNAFLLTDWGSEEYKLKYCKKCPRSGCGAPTKKYKACHEMDCANGQCGTSWCWECKVVLDNSVSYEQRARSQHLSSCTAPYVVSKKGQAGFSSTGMPSVSDGRYREGWNQDPGFIGTGEEY
;
A
#
# COMPACT_ATOMS: atom_id res chain seq x y z
N MET A 1 -6.98 38.43 35.66
CA MET A 1 -5.88 39.07 36.41
C MET A 1 -4.73 38.10 36.69
N VAL A 2 -4.90 37.07 37.53
CA VAL A 2 -3.85 36.08 37.87
C VAL A 2 -3.18 35.44 36.64
N PHE A 3 -3.94 35.16 35.58
CA PHE A 3 -3.41 34.56 34.35
C PHE A 3 -2.48 35.48 33.54
N ARG A 4 -2.77 36.79 33.49
CA ARG A 4 -1.96 37.77 32.76
C ARG A 4 -0.68 38.05 33.54
N ILE A 5 -0.77 38.10 34.87
CA ILE A 5 0.38 38.12 35.79
C ILE A 5 1.27 36.86 35.60
N THR A 6 0.68 35.66 35.55
CA THR A 6 1.46 34.41 35.36
C THR A 6 2.16 34.33 34.00
N ARG A 7 1.65 35.05 32.99
CA ARG A 7 2.23 35.17 31.65
C ARG A 7 3.19 36.36 31.49
N GLY A 8 3.40 37.16 32.54
CA GLY A 8 4.26 38.35 32.50
C GLY A 8 3.69 39.50 31.68
N GLU A 9 2.36 39.54 31.50
CA GLU A 9 1.64 40.54 30.70
C GLU A 9 1.11 41.72 31.54
N GLU A 10 1.36 41.76 32.86
CA GLU A 10 0.84 42.79 33.78
C GLU A 10 1.98 43.48 34.52
N ILE A 11 1.92 44.82 34.55
CA ILE A 11 2.86 45.67 35.29
C ILE A 11 2.39 45.89 36.73
N CYS A 12 3.34 46.26 37.60
CA CYS A 12 3.07 46.55 39.00
C CYS A 12 1.96 47.61 39.15
N PHE A 13 0.98 47.33 40.01
CA PHE A 13 -0.14 48.26 40.26
C PHE A 13 0.27 49.49 41.08
N SER A 14 1.51 49.53 41.58
CA SER A 14 2.06 50.67 42.32
C SER A 14 2.43 51.80 41.37
N LYS A 15 1.97 53.01 41.68
CA LYS A 15 2.18 54.20 40.84
C LYS A 15 3.67 54.51 40.71
N GLY A 16 4.20 54.46 39.48
CA GLY A 16 5.62 54.70 39.18
C GLY A 16 6.53 53.46 39.24
N CYS A 17 5.95 52.26 39.34
CA CYS A 17 6.69 51.00 39.27
C CYS A 17 6.46 50.32 37.92
N ASP A 18 7.51 50.20 37.11
CA ASP A 18 7.46 49.59 35.77
C ASP A 18 7.83 48.10 35.79
N GLU A 19 8.00 47.50 36.97
CA GLU A 19 8.32 46.09 37.13
C GLU A 19 7.15 45.19 36.70
N ILE A 20 7.47 44.10 36.00
CA ILE A 20 6.49 43.09 35.60
C ILE A 20 6.11 42.26 36.83
N LEU A 21 4.81 42.15 37.12
CA LEU A 21 4.34 41.28 38.19
C LEU A 21 4.57 39.82 37.80
N GLY A 22 5.36 39.12 38.60
CA GLY A 22 5.54 37.68 38.53
C GLY A 22 4.92 36.99 39.74
N VAL A 23 4.27 35.85 39.53
CA VAL A 23 3.87 34.95 40.62
C VAL A 23 4.55 33.61 40.38
N ASP A 24 5.14 33.05 41.43
CA ASP A 24 5.80 31.76 41.34
C ASP A 24 4.78 30.67 40.94
N LYS A 25 5.03 30.05 39.79
CA LYS A 25 4.17 29.00 39.23
C LYS A 25 4.05 27.79 40.17
N PHE A 26 5.11 27.44 40.89
CA PHE A 26 5.11 26.37 41.88
C PHE A 26 4.16 26.70 43.03
N MET A 27 4.12 27.95 43.47
CA MET A 27 3.18 28.41 44.51
C MET A 27 1.72 28.30 44.06
N ILE A 28 1.41 28.67 42.81
CA ILE A 28 0.04 28.54 42.29
C ILE A 28 -0.34 27.06 42.13
N VAL A 29 0.52 26.22 41.56
CA VAL A 29 0.26 24.78 41.43
C VAL A 29 0.04 24.14 42.80
N ALA A 30 0.91 24.42 43.78
CA ALA A 30 0.80 23.89 45.14
C ALA A 30 -0.50 24.33 45.83
N THR A 31 -0.94 25.56 45.60
CA THR A 31 -2.21 26.09 46.14
C THR A 31 -3.43 25.43 45.48
N LEU A 32 -3.35 25.16 44.18
CA LEU A 32 -4.46 24.58 43.40
C LEU A 32 -4.54 23.06 43.46
N LEU A 33 -3.58 22.36 44.09
CA LEU A 33 -3.61 20.90 44.29
C LEU A 33 -4.91 20.39 44.92
N LYS A 34 -5.53 21.18 45.80
CA LYS A 34 -6.80 20.84 46.48
C LYS A 34 -8.04 21.11 45.62
N LEU A 35 -7.88 21.73 44.45
CA LEU A 35 -8.94 22.14 43.53
C LEU A 35 -8.65 21.59 42.12
N PRO A 36 -8.90 20.30 41.87
CA PRO A 36 -8.43 19.60 40.67
C PRO A 36 -8.97 20.17 39.35
N LYS A 37 -10.21 20.70 39.34
CA LYS A 37 -10.77 21.39 38.17
C LYS A 37 -10.00 22.69 37.85
N LEU A 38 -9.79 23.53 38.85
CA LEU A 38 -9.10 24.82 38.68
C LEU A 38 -7.62 24.63 38.31
N LEU A 39 -6.99 23.57 38.84
CA LEU A 39 -5.64 23.19 38.46
C LEU A 39 -5.56 22.72 37.00
N ALA A 40 -6.54 21.93 36.54
CA ALA A 40 -6.62 21.53 35.14
C ALA A 40 -6.78 22.75 34.21
N ASP A 41 -7.72 23.65 34.53
CA ASP A 41 -7.94 24.90 33.78
C ASP A 41 -6.67 25.77 33.74
N TYR A 42 -5.97 25.89 34.88
CA TYR A 42 -4.72 26.64 34.99
C TYR A 42 -3.58 26.02 34.16
N LEU A 43 -3.42 24.69 34.20
CA LEU A 43 -2.40 23.97 33.44
C LEU A 43 -2.68 23.98 31.92
N GLU A 44 -3.94 23.98 31.54
CA GLU A 44 -4.38 24.16 30.16
C GLU A 44 -4.03 25.57 29.68
N ILE A 45 -4.32 26.60 30.47
CA ILE A 45 -4.00 28.01 30.15
C ILE A 45 -2.48 28.27 30.06
N ILE A 46 -1.64 27.45 30.71
CA ILE A 46 -0.17 27.57 30.70
C ILE A 46 0.50 26.42 29.93
N GLY A 47 -0.24 25.75 29.05
CA GLY A 47 0.33 24.81 28.10
C GLY A 47 1.35 25.49 27.16
N ARG A 48 2.10 24.69 26.41
CA ARG A 48 2.98 25.19 25.35
C ARG A 48 2.20 25.25 24.04
N GLN A 49 2.56 26.13 23.12
CA GLN A 49 1.94 26.10 21.79
C GLN A 49 2.55 24.98 20.95
N CYS A 50 1.68 24.30 20.20
CA CYS A 50 2.09 23.31 19.22
C CYS A 50 2.83 24.01 18.07
N ILE A 51 4.04 23.57 17.75
CA ILE A 51 4.83 24.16 16.65
C ILE A 51 4.21 23.95 15.25
N VAL A 52 3.21 23.07 15.13
CA VAL A 52 2.55 22.75 13.84
C VAL A 52 1.23 23.48 13.66
N CYS A 53 0.40 23.54 14.70
CA CYS A 53 -0.97 24.06 14.61
C CYS A 53 -1.31 25.12 15.66
N GLU A 54 -0.33 25.55 16.45
CA GLU A 54 -0.44 26.57 17.50
C GLU A 54 -1.40 26.24 18.66
N ALA A 55 -2.09 25.09 18.60
CA ALA A 55 -2.94 24.61 19.68
C ALA A 55 -2.16 24.40 20.99
N ILE A 56 -2.84 24.61 22.11
CA ILE A 56 -2.27 24.40 23.44
C ILE A 56 -1.96 22.91 23.65
N VAL A 57 -0.70 22.64 24.02
CA VAL A 57 -0.18 21.35 24.43
C VAL A 57 -0.06 21.35 25.95
N PRO A 58 -0.86 20.54 26.67
CA PRO A 58 -0.78 20.43 28.12
C PRO A 58 0.63 20.01 28.55
N ARG A 59 1.15 20.62 29.62
CA ARG A 59 2.50 20.32 30.14
C ARG A 59 2.67 18.86 30.61
N SER A 60 1.57 18.18 30.92
CA SER A 60 1.53 16.75 31.24
C SER A 60 1.70 15.84 30.02
N THR A 61 1.72 16.40 28.81
CA THR A 61 1.94 15.64 27.57
C THR A 61 3.39 15.19 27.51
N ARG A 62 3.63 13.90 27.27
CA ARG A 62 4.98 13.37 27.02
C ARG A 62 5.51 13.82 25.65
N PRO A 63 6.83 13.99 25.49
CA PRO A 63 7.44 14.28 24.19
C PRO A 63 7.20 13.16 23.17
N ALA A 64 7.52 13.44 21.90
CA ALA A 64 7.30 12.52 20.78
C ALA A 64 7.98 11.16 20.97
N THR A 65 9.14 11.15 21.62
CA THR A 65 9.79 9.94 22.14
C THR A 65 10.39 10.22 23.51
N LEU A 66 10.58 9.17 24.31
CA LEU A 66 11.22 9.26 25.64
C LEU A 66 12.71 9.62 25.55
N ASP A 67 13.33 9.48 24.37
CA ASP A 67 14.72 9.87 24.13
C ASP A 67 14.89 11.39 23.94
N CYS A 68 13.80 12.14 23.78
CA CYS A 68 13.87 13.59 23.63
C CYS A 68 14.32 14.26 24.93
N THR A 69 15.30 15.15 24.84
CA THR A 69 15.78 16.00 25.96
C THR A 69 14.97 17.29 26.12
N HIS A 70 13.93 17.47 25.32
CA HIS A 70 13.04 18.63 25.35
C HIS A 70 11.62 18.23 25.75
N ASP A 71 10.88 19.20 26.25
CA ASP A 71 9.46 19.06 26.55
C ASP A 71 8.60 18.82 25.31
N ALA A 72 7.40 18.27 25.51
CA ALA A 72 6.39 18.18 24.46
C ALA A 72 5.99 19.56 23.94
N ASN A 73 6.12 19.73 22.63
CA ASN A 73 5.80 20.95 21.89
C ASN A 73 5.00 20.68 20.60
N VAL A 74 4.52 19.45 20.43
CA VAL A 74 3.65 19.02 19.34
C VAL A 74 2.44 18.34 19.95
N CYS A 75 1.24 18.71 19.53
CA CYS A 75 0.01 18.10 20.02
C CYS A 75 -0.15 16.67 19.49
N LYS A 76 -0.92 15.84 20.21
CA LYS A 76 -1.15 14.43 19.85
C LYS A 76 -1.71 14.26 18.43
N THR A 77 -2.60 15.17 18.01
CA THR A 77 -3.24 15.12 16.70
C THR A 77 -2.24 15.34 15.56
N CYS A 78 -1.40 16.37 15.65
CA CYS A 78 -0.38 16.65 14.66
C CYS A 78 0.68 15.54 14.62
N LEU A 79 1.07 15.01 15.79
CA LEU A 79 2.03 13.91 15.86
C LEU A 79 1.48 12.63 15.20
N ARG A 80 0.20 12.31 15.45
CA ARG A 80 -0.49 11.20 14.77
C ARG A 80 -0.50 11.38 13.25
N GLN A 81 -0.96 12.53 12.77
CA GLN A 81 -1.06 12.83 11.34
C GLN A 81 0.31 12.70 10.65
N MET A 82 1.38 13.17 11.30
CA MET A 82 2.73 13.01 10.78
C MET A 82 3.14 11.53 10.70
N ILE A 83 2.93 10.77 11.77
CA ILE A 83 3.27 9.34 11.83
C ILE A 83 2.51 8.57 10.72
N ASP A 84 1.20 8.75 10.66
CA ASP A 84 0.33 8.09 9.70
C ASP A 84 0.75 8.45 8.26
N SER A 85 0.93 9.75 7.96
CA SER A 85 1.36 10.21 6.63
C SER A 85 2.72 9.64 6.20
N LEU A 86 3.69 9.57 7.11
CA LEU A 86 5.02 9.01 6.81
C LEU A 86 4.98 7.50 6.61
N ILE A 87 4.13 6.78 7.33
CA ILE A 87 3.94 5.33 7.15
C ILE A 87 3.23 5.05 5.82
N ASP A 88 2.16 5.78 5.51
CA ASP A 88 1.40 5.64 4.28
C ASP A 88 2.22 5.98 3.03
N SER A 89 3.06 7.02 3.12
CA SER A 89 3.99 7.41 2.05
C SER A 89 5.26 6.54 1.97
N ASN A 90 5.32 5.44 2.72
CA ASN A 90 6.44 4.49 2.75
C ASN A 90 7.79 5.09 3.21
N LYS A 91 7.75 6.15 4.04
CA LYS A 91 8.91 6.82 4.67
C LYS A 91 9.04 6.51 6.16
N TRP A 92 8.56 5.34 6.57
CA TRP A 92 8.53 4.87 7.96
C TRP A 92 9.92 4.85 8.63
N ASN A 93 10.99 4.64 7.86
CA ASN A 93 12.37 4.63 8.34
C ASN A 93 12.94 6.03 8.65
N SER A 94 12.18 7.08 8.35
CA SER A 94 12.54 8.48 8.56
C SER A 94 11.68 9.14 9.65
N LEU A 95 11.04 8.35 10.51
CA LEU A 95 10.27 8.87 11.65
C LEU A 95 11.22 9.46 12.69
N LEU A 96 11.32 10.79 12.69
CA LEU A 96 12.10 11.60 13.61
C LEU A 96 11.18 12.52 14.43
N CYS A 97 11.69 13.01 15.55
CA CYS A 97 11.03 14.06 16.31
C CYS A 97 10.76 15.27 15.40
N PRO A 98 9.55 15.87 15.43
CA PRO A 98 9.23 17.02 14.57
C PRO A 98 9.97 18.31 14.94
N GLN A 99 10.55 18.37 16.14
CA GLN A 99 11.34 19.51 16.61
C GLN A 99 12.64 19.61 15.80
N LEU A 100 12.89 20.76 15.16
CA LEU A 100 13.99 20.95 14.19
C LEU A 100 15.38 20.60 14.75
N ASP A 101 15.63 20.95 16.02
CA ASP A 101 16.91 20.70 16.68
C ASP A 101 17.00 19.29 17.31
N CYS A 102 15.92 18.49 17.23
CA CYS A 102 15.84 17.14 17.77
C CYS A 102 15.90 16.12 16.64
N ARG A 103 16.87 15.21 16.69
CA ARG A 103 17.05 14.14 15.68
C ARG A 103 16.75 12.75 16.24
N GLU A 104 16.04 12.69 17.36
CA GLU A 104 15.67 11.42 17.97
C GLU A 104 14.65 10.68 17.11
N LYS A 105 14.84 9.35 17.01
CA LYS A 105 13.98 8.47 16.21
C LYS A 105 12.81 7.99 17.05
N LEU A 106 11.62 7.96 16.44
CA LEU A 106 10.46 7.36 17.10
C LEU A 106 10.61 5.83 17.11
N LYS A 107 10.31 5.23 18.26
CA LYS A 107 10.35 3.77 18.47
C LYS A 107 8.97 3.15 18.28
N LEU A 108 8.91 1.82 18.32
CA LEU A 108 7.67 1.05 18.23
C LEU A 108 6.62 1.52 19.25
N GLU A 109 7.05 1.74 20.51
CA GLU A 109 6.22 2.23 21.61
C GLU A 109 5.65 3.65 21.35
N ASP A 110 6.40 4.49 20.61
CA ASP A 110 5.95 5.84 20.25
C ASP A 110 4.89 5.82 19.17
N VAL A 111 5.10 4.98 18.14
CA VAL A 111 4.10 4.74 17.09
C VAL A 111 2.83 4.14 17.70
N GLN A 112 2.96 3.23 18.67
CA GLN A 112 1.82 2.64 19.39
C GLN A 112 1.03 3.69 20.17
N ALA A 113 1.72 4.64 20.82
CA ALA A 113 1.08 5.64 21.66
C ALA A 113 0.39 6.76 20.88
N PHE A 114 0.93 7.14 19.72
CA PHE A 114 0.47 8.32 18.96
C PHE A 114 -0.17 7.99 17.62
N GLY A 115 0.33 6.98 16.91
CA GLY A 115 -0.16 6.58 15.59
C GLY A 115 -1.54 5.92 15.63
N SER A 116 -2.12 5.67 14.45
CA SER A 116 -3.30 4.82 14.32
C SER A 116 -2.96 3.33 14.46
N SER A 117 -3.96 2.49 14.77
CA SER A 117 -3.76 1.03 14.86
C SER A 117 -3.22 0.43 13.55
N SER A 118 -3.73 0.89 12.40
CA SER A 118 -3.25 0.46 11.07
C SER A 118 -1.79 0.84 10.83
N SER A 119 -1.41 2.06 11.23
CA SER A 119 -0.03 2.53 11.14
C SER A 119 0.90 1.74 12.04
N TYR A 120 0.47 1.42 13.27
CA TYR A 120 1.24 0.58 14.19
C TYR A 120 1.52 -0.80 13.60
N GLU A 121 0.48 -1.51 13.13
CA GLU A 121 0.63 -2.84 12.51
C GLU A 121 1.57 -2.79 11.30
N THR A 122 1.41 -1.79 10.44
CA THR A 122 2.26 -1.59 9.26
C THR A 122 3.70 -1.29 9.65
N PHE A 123 3.91 -0.46 10.67
CA PHE A 123 5.25 -0.10 11.16
C PHE A 123 5.95 -1.30 11.79
N GLU A 124 5.25 -2.06 12.63
CA GLU A 124 5.73 -3.29 13.26
C GLU A 124 6.13 -4.33 12.22
N GLU A 125 5.26 -4.59 11.23
CA GLU A 125 5.56 -5.52 10.14
C GLU A 125 6.82 -5.09 9.38
N ARG A 126 6.94 -3.80 9.05
CA ARG A 126 8.10 -3.28 8.32
C ARG A 126 9.40 -3.36 9.13
N LEU A 127 9.34 -3.09 10.43
CA LEU A 127 10.47 -3.22 11.34
C LEU A 127 10.92 -4.69 11.44
N LEU A 128 9.97 -5.61 11.57
CA LEU A 128 10.23 -7.05 11.55
C LEU A 128 10.87 -7.48 10.22
N GLN A 129 10.27 -7.11 9.09
CA GLN A 129 10.80 -7.45 7.77
C GLN A 129 12.21 -6.91 7.54
N ARG A 130 12.52 -5.71 8.03
CA ARG A 130 13.88 -5.16 7.98
C ARG A 130 14.86 -6.00 8.78
N THR A 131 14.49 -6.36 10.01
CA THR A 131 15.32 -7.19 10.89
C THR A 131 15.56 -8.57 10.29
N LEU A 132 14.51 -9.18 9.71
CA LEU A 132 14.60 -10.48 9.06
C LEU A 132 15.44 -10.44 7.78
N LYS A 133 15.40 -9.34 7.01
CA LYS A 133 16.18 -9.17 5.77
C LYS A 133 17.69 -9.29 6.00
N ASP A 134 18.16 -8.89 7.18
CA ASP A 134 19.58 -8.94 7.53
C ASP A 134 20.04 -10.35 7.94
N ILE A 135 19.12 -11.30 8.14
CA ILE A 135 19.43 -12.70 8.46
C ILE A 135 19.92 -13.42 7.19
N PRO A 136 21.12 -14.01 7.21
CA PRO A 136 21.62 -14.80 6.08
C PRO A 136 20.65 -15.91 5.68
N GLY A 137 20.35 -16.01 4.39
CA GLY A 137 19.44 -17.02 3.85
C GLY A 137 17.96 -16.65 3.97
N TYR A 138 17.57 -15.56 4.65
CA TYR A 138 16.16 -15.17 4.70
C TYR A 138 15.63 -14.69 3.35
N MET A 139 14.40 -15.08 3.04
CA MET A 139 13.63 -14.60 1.91
C MET A 139 12.14 -14.49 2.25
N ALA A 140 11.55 -13.32 1.98
CA ALA A 140 10.11 -13.14 1.96
C ALA A 140 9.47 -13.80 0.72
N CYS A 141 8.28 -14.40 0.89
CA CYS A 141 7.50 -15.01 -0.18
C CYS A 141 7.17 -14.00 -1.29
N LYS A 142 7.25 -14.43 -2.56
CA LYS A 142 7.01 -13.57 -3.74
C LYS A 142 5.63 -13.74 -4.39
N ARG A 143 4.67 -14.36 -3.68
CA ARG A 143 3.26 -14.42 -4.12
C ARG A 143 2.58 -13.04 -4.10
N GLY A 144 3.14 -12.08 -3.36
CA GLY A 144 2.62 -10.74 -3.16
C GLY A 144 2.08 -10.57 -1.74
N ASN A 145 2.38 -9.43 -1.11
CA ASN A 145 2.12 -9.21 0.33
C ASN A 145 0.65 -9.35 0.72
N ARG A 146 -0.30 -9.04 -0.18
CA ARG A 146 -1.74 -9.24 0.06
C ARG A 146 -2.16 -10.71 0.14
N LEU A 147 -1.41 -11.62 -0.47
CA LEU A 147 -1.71 -13.05 -0.54
C LEU A 147 -0.88 -13.86 0.45
N CYS A 148 0.36 -13.44 0.73
CA CYS A 148 1.22 -14.09 1.70
C CYS A 148 2.29 -13.12 2.21
N THR A 149 2.30 -12.89 3.52
CA THR A 149 3.30 -12.07 4.24
C THR A 149 4.42 -12.91 4.87
N SER A 150 4.42 -14.23 4.64
CA SER A 150 5.41 -15.15 5.23
C SER A 150 6.78 -15.00 4.57
N GLY A 151 7.83 -15.25 5.34
CA GLY A 151 9.19 -15.47 4.87
C GLY A 151 9.82 -16.65 5.60
N GLN A 152 10.91 -17.18 5.04
CA GLN A 152 11.66 -18.28 5.65
C GLN A 152 13.14 -18.19 5.32
N ILE A 153 13.95 -18.92 6.07
CA ILE A 153 15.37 -19.10 5.77
C ILE A 153 15.51 -20.24 4.76
N HIS A 154 16.21 -19.97 3.67
CA HIS A 154 16.51 -20.93 2.61
C HIS A 154 18.01 -21.24 2.60
N LEU A 155 18.40 -22.22 3.41
CA LEU A 155 19.81 -22.61 3.61
C LEU A 155 20.54 -23.03 2.33
N PRO A 156 19.93 -23.73 1.35
CA PRO A 156 20.61 -24.05 0.09
C PRO A 156 21.05 -22.80 -0.70
N GLY A 157 20.45 -21.65 -0.41
CA GLY A 157 20.81 -20.36 -0.98
C GLY A 157 20.68 -20.33 -2.50
N THR A 158 21.69 -19.80 -3.18
CA THR A 158 21.73 -19.66 -4.64
C THR A 158 22.08 -20.98 -5.36
N SER A 159 22.61 -21.99 -4.65
CA SER A 159 22.94 -23.29 -5.25
C SER A 159 21.70 -24.08 -5.67
N GLN A 160 20.61 -23.92 -4.92
CA GLN A 160 19.29 -24.44 -5.27
C GLN A 160 18.28 -23.31 -5.16
N PRO A 161 18.13 -22.47 -6.20
CA PRO A 161 17.40 -21.21 -6.07
C PRO A 161 15.89 -21.37 -5.97
N LYS A 162 15.33 -22.58 -6.17
CA LYS A 162 13.89 -22.81 -6.03
C LYS A 162 13.52 -22.86 -4.54
N MET A 163 12.89 -21.80 -4.04
CA MET A 163 12.40 -21.72 -2.67
C MET A 163 10.87 -21.86 -2.66
N ILE A 164 10.36 -22.85 -1.94
CA ILE A 164 8.92 -23.09 -1.78
C ILE A 164 8.49 -22.54 -0.43
N CYS A 165 7.53 -21.62 -0.45
CA CYS A 165 6.99 -21.02 0.76
C CYS A 165 6.32 -22.08 1.65
N THR A 166 6.78 -22.25 2.88
CA THR A 166 6.21 -23.23 3.83
C THR A 166 4.74 -22.98 4.15
N ARG A 167 4.30 -21.71 4.13
CA ARG A 167 2.91 -21.33 4.43
C ARG A 167 1.95 -21.53 3.26
N CYS A 168 2.32 -21.08 2.06
CA CYS A 168 1.38 -21.00 0.93
C CYS A 168 1.77 -21.84 -0.29
N GLN A 169 2.86 -22.61 -0.18
CA GLN A 169 3.39 -23.52 -1.21
C GLN A 169 3.77 -22.84 -2.54
N PHE A 170 3.83 -21.50 -2.57
CA PHE A 170 4.23 -20.74 -3.74
C PHE A 170 5.75 -20.82 -3.96
N ALA A 171 6.18 -21.10 -5.19
CA ALA A 171 7.58 -21.18 -5.57
C ALA A 171 8.13 -19.79 -5.98
N SER A 172 9.25 -19.41 -5.38
CA SER A 172 9.98 -18.16 -5.64
C SER A 172 11.44 -18.47 -5.98
N CYS A 173 12.10 -17.59 -6.75
CA CYS A 173 13.53 -17.71 -7.05
C CYS A 173 14.37 -16.99 -6.00
N PHE A 174 15.24 -17.72 -5.31
CA PHE A 174 16.11 -17.23 -4.26
C PHE A 174 17.14 -16.21 -4.75
N THR A 175 17.62 -16.37 -5.99
CA THR A 175 18.67 -15.53 -6.57
C THR A 175 18.13 -14.17 -7.00
N CYS A 176 17.12 -14.12 -7.87
CA CYS A 176 16.58 -12.87 -8.44
C CYS A 176 15.34 -12.32 -7.71
N LYS A 177 14.87 -12.99 -6.64
CA LYS A 177 13.84 -12.50 -5.72
C LYS A 177 12.46 -12.22 -6.37
N ILE A 178 12.08 -13.00 -7.39
CA ILE A 178 10.80 -12.94 -8.11
C ILE A 178 10.08 -14.30 -8.09
N PRO A 179 8.84 -14.45 -8.62
CA PRO A 179 8.23 -15.75 -8.83
C PRO A 179 9.15 -16.73 -9.58
N TRP A 180 9.04 -18.02 -9.25
CA TRP A 180 9.85 -19.06 -9.88
C TRP A 180 9.66 -19.10 -11.39
N HIS A 181 10.76 -19.14 -12.14
CA HIS A 181 10.78 -19.22 -13.59
C HIS A 181 11.39 -20.56 -14.02
N GLU A 182 10.51 -21.49 -14.39
CA GLU A 182 10.90 -22.85 -14.77
C GLU A 182 11.69 -22.85 -16.09
N ASN A 183 12.73 -23.69 -16.16
CA ASN A 183 13.57 -23.90 -17.36
C ASN A 183 14.24 -22.64 -17.92
N ARG A 184 14.40 -21.59 -17.11
CA ARG A 184 15.04 -20.32 -17.52
C ARG A 184 16.03 -19.87 -16.45
N THR A 185 17.16 -19.33 -16.88
CA THR A 185 18.10 -18.63 -15.99
C THR A 185 17.51 -17.29 -15.54
N CYS A 186 18.02 -16.74 -14.44
CA CYS A 186 17.62 -15.41 -13.97
C CYS A 186 17.87 -14.32 -15.03
N ALA A 187 18.95 -14.43 -15.81
CA ALA A 187 19.29 -13.49 -16.88
C ALA A 187 18.30 -13.56 -18.06
N GLN A 188 17.97 -14.77 -18.52
CA GLN A 188 16.96 -14.97 -19.57
C GLN A 188 15.59 -14.45 -19.12
N ASN A 189 15.22 -14.69 -17.87
CA ASN A 189 13.95 -14.20 -17.34
C ASN A 189 13.95 -12.66 -17.18
N ALA A 190 15.07 -12.07 -16.75
CA ALA A 190 15.21 -10.61 -16.68
C ALA A 190 15.10 -9.96 -18.08
N PHE A 191 15.77 -10.55 -19.08
CA PHE A 191 15.67 -10.11 -20.48
C PHE A 191 14.22 -10.15 -20.98
N LEU A 192 13.49 -11.24 -20.71
CA LEU A 192 12.08 -11.32 -21.07
C LEU A 192 11.22 -10.31 -20.33
N LEU A 193 11.50 -9.99 -19.06
CA LEU A 193 10.76 -8.95 -18.34
C LEU A 193 11.02 -7.55 -18.90
N THR A 194 12.25 -7.26 -19.35
CA THR A 194 12.58 -6.01 -20.01
C THR A 194 12.04 -5.93 -21.43
N ASP A 195 12.15 -7.01 -22.21
CA ASP A 195 11.71 -7.11 -23.59
C ASP A 195 10.18 -7.13 -23.69
N TRP A 196 9.50 -7.88 -22.81
CA TRP A 196 8.05 -7.78 -22.56
C TRP A 196 7.62 -6.34 -22.24
N GLY A 197 8.48 -5.61 -21.52
CA GLY A 197 8.25 -4.21 -21.19
C GLY A 197 8.23 -3.29 -22.41
N SER A 198 8.87 -3.68 -23.51
CA SER A 198 8.93 -2.89 -24.75
C SER A 198 7.56 -2.79 -25.42
N GLU A 199 7.29 -1.63 -26.04
CA GLU A 199 6.05 -1.43 -26.79
C GLU A 199 5.98 -2.35 -28.02
N GLU A 200 7.12 -2.64 -28.64
CA GLU A 200 7.21 -3.53 -29.80
C GLU A 200 6.81 -4.98 -29.44
N TYR A 201 7.33 -5.53 -28.34
CA TYR A 201 6.93 -6.85 -27.88
C TYR A 201 5.44 -6.90 -27.55
N LYS A 202 4.93 -5.86 -26.85
CA LYS A 202 3.51 -5.77 -26.49
C LYS A 202 2.61 -5.74 -27.72
N LEU A 203 3.00 -5.02 -28.77
CA LEU A 203 2.25 -4.97 -30.02
C LEU A 203 2.25 -6.32 -30.74
N LYS A 204 3.41 -7.00 -30.78
CA LYS A 204 3.57 -8.27 -31.52
C LYS A 204 2.94 -9.48 -30.83
N TYR A 205 3.02 -9.55 -29.50
CA TYR A 205 2.76 -10.80 -28.77
C TYR A 205 1.64 -10.71 -27.72
N CYS A 206 0.99 -9.56 -27.59
CA CYS A 206 -0.12 -9.37 -26.67
C CYS A 206 -1.40 -9.02 -27.41
N LYS A 207 -2.53 -9.42 -26.83
CA LYS A 207 -3.83 -8.86 -27.18
C LYS A 207 -4.23 -7.83 -26.14
N LYS A 208 -4.88 -6.76 -26.56
CA LYS A 208 -5.35 -5.69 -25.68
C LYS A 208 -6.71 -6.05 -25.09
N CYS A 209 -6.89 -5.77 -23.80
CA CYS A 209 -8.17 -5.96 -23.11
C CYS A 209 -9.31 -5.27 -23.90
N PRO A 210 -10.44 -5.96 -24.15
CA PRO A 210 -11.56 -5.42 -24.91
C PRO A 210 -12.43 -4.43 -24.12
N ARG A 211 -12.27 -4.34 -22.80
CA ARG A 211 -13.10 -3.49 -21.93
C ARG A 211 -12.91 -2.01 -22.26
N SER A 212 -14.02 -1.28 -22.32
CA SER A 212 -14.04 0.18 -22.39
C SER A 212 -13.19 0.81 -21.28
N GLY A 213 -12.37 1.80 -21.64
CA GLY A 213 -11.47 2.50 -20.72
C GLY A 213 -10.23 1.71 -20.25
N CYS A 214 -9.98 0.50 -20.74
CA CYS A 214 -8.82 -0.31 -20.30
C CYS A 214 -7.73 -0.45 -21.38
N GLY A 215 -7.92 -1.34 -22.37
CA GLY A 215 -6.93 -1.59 -23.42
C GLY A 215 -5.59 -2.17 -22.96
N ALA A 216 -5.45 -2.60 -21.71
CA ALA A 216 -4.19 -3.11 -21.17
C ALA A 216 -3.68 -4.34 -21.95
N PRO A 217 -2.37 -4.42 -22.27
CA PRO A 217 -1.80 -5.56 -22.99
C PRO A 217 -1.83 -6.81 -22.10
N THR A 218 -2.28 -7.92 -22.67
CA THR A 218 -2.42 -9.21 -21.98
C THR A 218 -1.65 -10.28 -22.73
N LYS A 219 -0.78 -11.03 -22.03
CA LYS A 219 -0.08 -12.20 -22.59
C LYS A 219 -1.00 -13.41 -22.54
N LYS A 220 -0.98 -14.27 -23.56
CA LYS A 220 -1.58 -15.62 -23.42
C LYS A 220 -0.77 -16.41 -22.39
N TYR A 221 -1.44 -17.08 -21.47
CA TYR A 221 -0.78 -17.94 -20.49
C TYR A 221 -1.24 -19.38 -20.67
N LYS A 222 -0.30 -20.25 -21.07
CA LYS A 222 -0.56 -21.68 -21.34
C LYS A 222 -1.73 -21.86 -22.32
N ALA A 223 -2.42 -23.01 -22.25
CA ALA A 223 -3.58 -23.33 -23.06
C ALA A 223 -4.89 -22.63 -22.60
N CYS A 224 -4.83 -21.65 -21.68
CA CYS A 224 -6.05 -20.98 -21.21
C CYS A 224 -6.56 -20.01 -22.27
N HIS A 225 -7.87 -20.07 -22.54
CA HIS A 225 -8.54 -19.22 -23.51
C HIS A 225 -9.47 -18.21 -22.84
N GLU A 226 -9.78 -18.37 -21.55
CA GLU A 226 -10.43 -17.35 -20.72
C GLU A 226 -9.34 -16.55 -20.01
N MET A 227 -9.30 -15.26 -20.25
CA MET A 227 -8.22 -14.37 -19.86
C MET A 227 -8.74 -13.35 -18.87
N ASP A 228 -8.01 -13.13 -17.79
CA ASP A 228 -8.28 -12.03 -16.87
C ASP A 228 -7.37 -10.85 -17.18
N CYS A 229 -7.94 -9.65 -17.22
CA CYS A 229 -7.16 -8.44 -17.41
C CYS A 229 -6.18 -8.25 -16.24
N ALA A 230 -4.88 -8.23 -16.55
CA ALA A 230 -3.82 -8.04 -15.56
C ALA A 230 -3.77 -6.62 -14.96
N ASN A 231 -4.55 -5.67 -15.49
CA ASN A 231 -4.74 -4.37 -14.85
C ASN A 231 -5.61 -4.57 -13.60
N GLY A 232 -4.99 -4.39 -12.43
CA GLY A 232 -5.63 -4.57 -11.12
C GLY A 232 -6.85 -3.68 -10.85
N GLN A 233 -7.09 -2.65 -11.67
CA GLN A 233 -8.29 -1.80 -11.60
C GLN A 233 -9.41 -2.27 -12.54
N CYS A 234 -9.14 -3.16 -13.49
CA CYS A 234 -10.10 -3.60 -14.49
C CYS A 234 -10.71 -4.96 -14.17
N GLY A 235 -9.87 -5.99 -13.96
CA GLY A 235 -10.30 -7.34 -13.60
C GLY A 235 -11.27 -8.02 -14.57
N THR A 236 -11.47 -7.49 -15.79
CA THR A 236 -12.43 -8.02 -16.75
C THR A 236 -11.93 -9.34 -17.33
N SER A 237 -12.81 -10.35 -17.35
CA SER A 237 -12.55 -11.63 -17.99
C SER A 237 -13.06 -11.64 -19.43
N TRP A 238 -12.31 -12.24 -20.34
CA TRP A 238 -12.61 -12.22 -21.77
C TRP A 238 -11.99 -13.40 -22.51
N CYS A 239 -12.55 -13.78 -23.65
CA CYS A 239 -12.05 -14.88 -24.45
C CYS A 239 -10.87 -14.46 -25.35
N TRP A 240 -9.73 -15.15 -25.28
CA TRP A 240 -8.54 -14.87 -26.09
C TRP A 240 -8.82 -14.91 -27.60
N GLU A 241 -9.65 -15.84 -28.06
CA GLU A 241 -9.89 -16.04 -29.51
C GLU A 241 -10.88 -15.00 -30.05
N CYS A 242 -12.08 -14.90 -29.46
CA CYS A 242 -13.14 -14.05 -29.99
C CYS A 242 -13.26 -12.67 -29.31
N LYS A 243 -12.45 -12.39 -28.29
CA LYS A 243 -12.38 -11.13 -27.53
C LYS A 243 -13.66 -10.68 -26.81
N VAL A 244 -14.66 -11.56 -26.74
CA VAL A 244 -15.91 -11.30 -26.01
C VAL A 244 -15.63 -11.26 -24.52
N VAL A 245 -16.18 -10.25 -23.85
CA VAL A 245 -16.18 -10.13 -22.38
C VAL A 245 -17.09 -11.20 -21.78
N LEU A 246 -16.55 -11.93 -20.82
CA LEU A 246 -17.18 -13.05 -20.15
C LEU A 246 -17.75 -12.62 -18.80
N ASP A 247 -18.94 -13.11 -18.49
CA ASP A 247 -19.57 -12.97 -17.17
C ASP A 247 -19.19 -14.18 -16.31
N ASN A 248 -18.27 -13.96 -15.38
CA ASN A 248 -17.77 -15.00 -14.49
C ASN A 248 -18.73 -15.37 -13.35
N SER A 249 -19.90 -14.71 -13.24
CA SER A 249 -20.91 -15.08 -12.24
C SER A 249 -21.62 -16.40 -12.56
N VAL A 250 -21.58 -16.85 -13.82
CA VAL A 250 -22.16 -18.11 -14.28
C VAL A 250 -21.11 -19.23 -14.39
N SER A 251 -21.55 -20.48 -14.56
CA SER A 251 -20.63 -21.61 -14.69
C SER A 251 -19.80 -21.55 -15.97
N TYR A 252 -18.64 -22.21 -15.95
CA TYR A 252 -17.77 -22.36 -17.11
C TYR A 252 -18.52 -22.97 -18.31
N GLU A 253 -19.35 -24.00 -18.07
CA GLU A 253 -20.15 -24.65 -19.10
C GLU A 253 -21.21 -23.74 -19.69
N GLN A 254 -21.77 -22.83 -18.90
CA GLN A 254 -22.74 -21.86 -19.38
C GLN A 254 -22.05 -20.82 -20.28
N ARG A 255 -20.89 -20.30 -19.85
CA ARG A 255 -20.10 -19.38 -20.69
C ARG A 255 -19.71 -20.00 -22.02
N ALA A 256 -19.18 -21.21 -21.99
CA ALA A 256 -18.76 -21.96 -23.19
C ALA A 256 -19.90 -22.13 -24.21
N ARG A 257 -21.15 -22.22 -23.74
CA ARG A 257 -22.34 -22.40 -24.59
C ARG A 257 -22.95 -21.12 -25.10
N SER A 258 -22.85 -20.01 -24.37
CA SER A 258 -23.66 -18.81 -24.64
C SER A 258 -22.90 -17.48 -24.77
N GLN A 259 -21.62 -17.43 -24.40
CA GLN A 259 -20.85 -16.18 -24.30
C GLN A 259 -19.68 -16.09 -25.30
N HIS A 260 -19.89 -16.57 -26.52
CA HIS A 260 -18.90 -16.54 -27.58
C HIS A 260 -19.50 -16.20 -28.93
N LEU A 261 -18.70 -15.60 -29.82
CA LEU A 261 -19.07 -15.42 -31.21
C LEU A 261 -19.20 -16.78 -31.91
N SER A 262 -20.06 -16.86 -32.92
CA SER A 262 -20.20 -18.05 -33.77
C SER A 262 -18.87 -18.45 -34.43
N SER A 263 -17.99 -17.49 -34.69
CA SER A 263 -16.65 -17.67 -35.25
C SER A 263 -15.57 -18.04 -34.23
N CYS A 264 -15.87 -18.16 -32.93
CA CYS A 264 -14.88 -18.49 -31.91
C CYS A 264 -14.24 -19.86 -32.17
N THR A 265 -12.91 -19.91 -32.12
CA THR A 265 -12.08 -21.11 -32.38
C THR A 265 -11.56 -21.77 -31.11
N ALA A 266 -11.91 -21.26 -29.93
CA ALA A 266 -11.44 -21.82 -28.67
C ALA A 266 -11.89 -23.29 -28.53
N PRO A 267 -11.00 -24.26 -28.20
CA PRO A 267 -11.32 -25.68 -28.26
C PRO A 267 -12.54 -26.08 -27.43
N TYR A 268 -12.67 -25.51 -26.22
CA TYR A 268 -13.79 -25.78 -25.33
C TYR A 268 -15.14 -25.26 -25.87
N VAL A 269 -15.13 -24.21 -26.69
CA VAL A 269 -16.33 -23.66 -27.37
C VAL A 269 -16.66 -24.50 -28.59
N VAL A 270 -15.65 -24.83 -29.41
CA VAL A 270 -15.81 -25.67 -30.61
C VAL A 270 -16.43 -27.01 -30.24
N SER A 271 -16.00 -27.63 -29.14
CA SER A 271 -16.56 -28.90 -28.65
C SER A 271 -18.06 -28.85 -28.33
N LYS A 272 -18.63 -27.65 -28.12
CA LYS A 272 -20.05 -27.44 -27.77
C LYS A 272 -20.89 -26.97 -28.94
N LYS A 273 -20.28 -26.56 -30.06
CA LYS A 273 -21.03 -26.14 -31.25
C LYS A 273 -21.89 -27.29 -31.76
N GLY A 274 -23.17 -27.03 -32.02
CA GLY A 274 -24.13 -28.02 -32.48
C GLY A 274 -24.78 -28.88 -31.38
N GLN A 275 -24.36 -28.73 -30.12
CA GLN A 275 -25.06 -29.37 -28.99
C GLN A 275 -26.32 -28.58 -28.62
N ALA A 276 -27.32 -29.28 -28.07
CA ALA A 276 -28.53 -28.65 -27.55
C ALA A 276 -28.18 -27.58 -26.48
N GLY A 277 -28.77 -26.38 -26.62
CA GLY A 277 -28.52 -25.25 -25.73
C GLY A 277 -27.27 -24.41 -26.05
N PHE A 278 -26.55 -24.69 -27.14
CA PHE A 278 -25.53 -23.77 -27.65
C PHE A 278 -26.18 -22.57 -28.34
N SER A 279 -25.72 -21.36 -28.01
CA SER A 279 -26.16 -20.12 -28.64
C SER A 279 -24.97 -19.17 -28.79
N SER A 280 -24.73 -18.64 -29.97
CA SER A 280 -23.67 -17.65 -30.15
C SER A 280 -24.14 -16.25 -29.77
N THR A 281 -23.30 -15.49 -29.06
CA THR A 281 -23.50 -14.06 -28.93
C THR A 281 -23.22 -13.38 -30.28
N GLY A 282 -24.06 -12.41 -30.66
CA GLY A 282 -23.76 -11.51 -31.77
C GLY A 282 -22.53 -10.64 -31.49
N MET A 283 -21.94 -10.05 -32.53
CA MET A 283 -20.80 -9.16 -32.37
C MET A 283 -21.21 -7.91 -31.57
N PRO A 284 -20.59 -7.65 -30.39
CA PRO A 284 -20.87 -6.44 -29.63
C PRO A 284 -20.65 -5.17 -30.46
N SER A 285 -21.66 -4.29 -30.46
CA SER A 285 -21.60 -2.97 -31.09
C SER A 285 -20.58 -2.08 -30.39
N VAL A 286 -20.02 -1.11 -31.11
CA VAL A 286 -19.18 -0.04 -30.53
C VAL A 286 -19.98 0.83 -29.54
N SER A 287 -21.31 0.87 -29.66
CA SER A 287 -22.20 1.53 -28.69
C SER A 287 -22.44 0.72 -27.41
N ASP A 288 -21.99 -0.54 -27.34
CA ASP A 288 -22.00 -1.30 -26.09
C ASP A 288 -20.90 -0.74 -25.19
N GLY A 289 -21.28 0.06 -24.19
CA GLY A 289 -20.37 0.69 -23.21
C GLY A 289 -19.50 -0.29 -22.43
N ARG A 290 -19.66 -1.60 -22.64
CA ARG A 290 -18.73 -2.62 -22.16
C ARG A 290 -17.41 -2.62 -22.94
N TYR A 291 -17.39 -2.26 -24.21
CA TYR A 291 -16.25 -2.44 -25.10
C TYR A 291 -15.55 -1.13 -25.46
N ARG A 292 -14.22 -1.19 -25.66
CA ARG A 292 -13.46 -0.07 -26.23
C ARG A 292 -13.64 0.00 -27.75
N GLU A 293 -13.31 1.14 -28.34
CA GLU A 293 -13.21 1.24 -29.80
C GLU A 293 -12.15 0.25 -30.33
N GLY A 294 -12.49 -0.45 -31.43
CA GLY A 294 -11.64 -1.48 -32.02
C GLY A 294 -11.32 -2.65 -31.08
N TRP A 295 -12.22 -2.99 -30.14
CA TRP A 295 -12.01 -4.06 -29.14
C TRP A 295 -11.64 -5.42 -29.76
N ASN A 296 -12.18 -5.71 -30.95
CA ASN A 296 -12.00 -6.95 -31.68
C ASN A 296 -10.71 -7.00 -32.53
N GLN A 297 -9.89 -5.94 -32.48
CA GLN A 297 -8.66 -5.83 -33.26
C GLN A 297 -7.44 -5.58 -32.37
N ASP A 298 -6.32 -6.15 -32.78
CA ASP A 298 -5.00 -5.94 -32.20
C ASP A 298 -3.97 -5.79 -33.36
N PRO A 299 -3.87 -4.60 -33.98
CA PRO A 299 -2.94 -4.37 -35.08
C PRO A 299 -1.50 -4.65 -34.66
N GLY A 300 -0.77 -5.39 -35.50
CA GLY A 300 0.61 -5.78 -35.23
C GLY A 300 0.77 -7.08 -34.43
N PHE A 301 -0.32 -7.68 -33.93
CA PHE A 301 -0.27 -8.99 -33.29
C PHE A 301 0.09 -10.08 -34.31
N ILE A 302 1.18 -10.81 -34.05
CA ILE A 302 1.71 -11.87 -34.92
C ILE A 302 1.65 -13.26 -34.30
N GLY A 303 1.24 -13.39 -33.02
CA GLY A 303 1.13 -14.67 -32.34
C GLY A 303 1.51 -14.58 -30.86
N THR A 304 1.70 -15.72 -30.20
CA THR A 304 1.98 -15.78 -28.75
C THR A 304 3.46 -15.72 -28.39
N GLY A 305 4.36 -15.75 -29.38
CA GLY A 305 5.82 -15.69 -29.18
C GLY A 305 6.42 -16.94 -28.52
N GLU A 306 5.58 -17.91 -28.16
CA GLU A 306 5.92 -19.23 -27.63
C GLU A 306 5.00 -20.21 -28.38
N GLU A 307 5.59 -21.09 -29.21
CA GLU A 307 4.90 -22.28 -29.71
C GLU A 307 4.72 -23.22 -28.51
N TYR A 308 3.48 -23.65 -28.27
CA TYR A 308 3.11 -24.51 -27.14
C TYR A 308 3.61 -25.93 -27.32
#